data_AF-A0A1M6GMU3-F1
#
_entry.id   AF-A0A1M6GMU3-F1
#
_cell.length_a   1.000
_cell.length_b   1.000
_cell.length_c   1.000
_cell.angle_alpha   90.00
_cell.angle_beta   90.00
_cell.angle_gamma   90.00
#
_symmetry.space_group_name_H-M   'P 1'
#
loop_
_entity.id
_entity.type
_entity.pdbx_description
1 polymer ?
#
loop_
_entity_poly.entity_id
_entity_poly.type
_entity_poly.pdbx_seq_one_letter_code
_entity_poly.pdbx_strand_id
1 'polypeptide(L)'
;MEININSLVSIEKAMNEAVAVFKTVDDVGKVIILKDNKPAYIILKYEENTEVPVSALAAKTTHTLQEAMKIVLSEATNQTLHASELADIIYDRRLYVQKNGEKAKANQMRARCGHYPEMFEALPRNYIRLK
;
A
#
# COMPACT_ATOMS: atom_id res chain seq x y z
N MET A 1 -15.53 -20.92 -0.61
CA MET A 1 -14.92 -20.40 -1.85
C MET A 1 -14.85 -21.56 -2.83
N GLU A 2 -15.69 -21.57 -3.85
CA GLU A 2 -15.63 -22.61 -4.89
C GLU A 2 -14.47 -22.28 -5.84
N ILE A 3 -13.44 -23.13 -5.83
CA ILE A 3 -12.30 -23.01 -6.74
C ILE A 3 -12.63 -23.83 -7.97
N ASN A 4 -12.96 -23.15 -9.08
CA ASN A 4 -13.10 -23.81 -10.37
C ASN A 4 -11.70 -24.28 -10.82
N ILE A 5 -11.51 -25.59 -10.93
CA ILE A 5 -10.21 -26.22 -11.26
C ILE A 5 -9.66 -25.70 -12.59
N ASN A 6 -10.55 -25.29 -13.52
CA ASN A 6 -10.17 -24.76 -14.83
C ASN A 6 -9.54 -23.36 -14.76
N SER A 7 -9.59 -22.70 -13.60
CA SER A 7 -8.97 -21.40 -13.35
C SER A 7 -7.54 -21.51 -12.78
N LEU A 8 -7.00 -22.72 -12.58
CA LEU A 8 -5.67 -22.92 -12.01
C LEU A 8 -4.61 -22.97 -13.12
N VAL A 9 -3.58 -22.14 -12.99
CA VAL A 9 -2.48 -22.03 -13.96
C VAL A 9 -1.14 -22.12 -13.24
N SER A 10 -0.15 -22.84 -13.77
CA SER A 10 1.20 -22.85 -13.19
C SER A 10 1.93 -21.53 -13.45
N ILE A 11 2.84 -21.14 -12.55
CA ILE A 11 3.66 -19.94 -12.73
C ILE A 11 4.48 -19.99 -14.02
N GLU A 12 4.98 -21.17 -14.39
CA GLU A 12 5.72 -21.39 -15.64
C GLU A 12 4.85 -21.09 -16.86
N LYS A 13 3.60 -21.57 -16.87
CA LYS A 13 2.65 -21.28 -17.94
C LYS A 13 2.27 -19.80 -17.99
N ALA A 14 2.11 -19.15 -16.84
CA ALA A 14 1.85 -17.71 -16.79
C ALA A 14 3.01 -16.89 -17.37
N MET A 15 4.25 -17.32 -17.18
CA MET A 15 5.44 -16.64 -17.70
C MET A 15 5.68 -16.93 -19.19
N ASN A 16 5.47 -18.16 -19.63
CA ASN A 16 5.80 -18.59 -20.99
C ASN A 16 4.64 -18.44 -21.99
N GLU A 17 3.40 -18.46 -21.51
CA GLU A 17 2.19 -18.47 -22.34
C GLU A 17 1.18 -17.39 -21.88
N ALA A 18 1.66 -16.19 -21.55
CA ALA A 18 0.84 -15.10 -21.02
C ALA A 18 -0.45 -14.84 -21.84
N VAL A 19 -0.36 -14.89 -23.17
CA VAL A 19 -1.51 -14.71 -24.08
C VAL A 19 -2.60 -15.76 -23.85
N ALA A 20 -2.21 -17.03 -23.66
CA ALA A 20 -3.18 -18.11 -23.40
C ALA A 20 -3.83 -17.92 -22.02
N VAL A 21 -3.05 -17.47 -21.04
CA VAL A 21 -3.55 -17.20 -19.69
C VAL A 21 -4.53 -16.03 -19.67
N PHE A 22 -4.27 -14.96 -20.42
CA PHE A 22 -5.22 -13.85 -20.54
C PHE A 22 -6.52 -14.28 -21.22
N LYS A 23 -6.48 -15.15 -22.24
CA LYS A 23 -7.71 -15.74 -22.80
C LYS A 23 -8.51 -16.50 -21.75
N THR A 24 -7.86 -17.32 -20.92
CA THR A 24 -8.54 -18.00 -19.81
C THR A 24 -9.17 -17.01 -18.83
N VAL A 25 -8.51 -15.89 -18.55
CA VAL A 25 -9.08 -14.80 -17.72
C VAL A 25 -10.26 -14.14 -18.42
N ASP A 26 -10.21 -13.93 -19.73
CA ASP A 26 -11.32 -13.36 -20.50
C ASP A 26 -12.57 -14.27 -20.48
N ASP A 27 -12.37 -15.59 -20.51
CA ASP A 27 -13.42 -16.61 -20.52
C ASP A 27 -14.01 -16.88 -19.13
N VAL A 28 -13.17 -16.93 -18.10
CA VAL A 28 -13.55 -17.36 -16.72
C VAL A 28 -13.68 -16.18 -15.76
N GLY A 29 -13.18 -14.99 -16.14
CA GLY A 29 -13.14 -13.76 -15.33
C GLY A 29 -12.04 -13.73 -14.27
N LYS A 30 -11.53 -14.89 -13.84
CA LYS A 30 -10.47 -15.01 -12.83
C LYS A 30 -9.60 -16.24 -13.05
N VAL A 31 -8.32 -16.13 -12.74
CA VAL A 31 -7.31 -17.21 -12.77
C VAL A 31 -6.45 -17.14 -11.52
N ILE A 32 -6.18 -18.30 -10.90
CA ILE A 32 -5.25 -18.45 -9.78
C ILE A 32 -3.96 -19.05 -10.31
N ILE A 33 -2.84 -18.37 -10.07
CA ILE A 33 -1.51 -18.88 -10.43
C ILE A 33 -0.93 -19.65 -9.25
N LEU A 34 -0.50 -20.87 -9.54
CA LEU A 34 0.16 -21.77 -8.61
C LEU A 34 1.69 -21.67 -8.75
N LYS A 35 2.37 -21.51 -7.62
CA LYS A 35 3.82 -21.68 -7.49
C LYS A 35 4.06 -22.75 -6.44
N ASP A 36 4.88 -23.75 -6.74
CA ASP A 36 5.16 -24.89 -5.85
C ASP A 36 3.86 -25.61 -5.39
N ASN A 37 2.91 -25.80 -6.33
CA ASN A 37 1.58 -26.36 -6.10
C ASN A 37 0.71 -25.62 -5.06
N LYS A 38 1.04 -24.36 -4.77
CA LYS A 38 0.27 -23.49 -3.86
C LYS A 38 -0.19 -22.22 -4.58
N PRO A 39 -1.42 -21.72 -4.31
CA PRO A 39 -1.86 -20.42 -4.79
C PRO A 39 -0.87 -19.33 -4.38
N ALA A 40 -0.33 -18.62 -5.37
CA ALA A 40 0.64 -17.55 -5.16
C ALA A 40 0.15 -16.21 -5.70
N TYR A 41 -0.60 -16.22 -6.82
CA TYR A 41 -1.14 -15.00 -7.42
C TYR A 41 -2.56 -15.22 -7.93
N ILE A 42 -3.27 -14.13 -8.18
CA ILE A 42 -4.59 -14.13 -8.83
C ILE A 42 -4.55 -13.08 -9.94
N ILE A 43 -5.02 -13.44 -11.13
CA ILE A 43 -5.31 -12.51 -12.22
C ILE A 43 -6.83 -12.41 -12.34
N LEU A 44 -7.34 -11.18 -12.40
CA LEU A 44 -8.75 -10.88 -12.54
C LEU A 44 -8.95 -10.04 -13.79
N LYS A 45 -10.01 -10.33 -14.54
CA LYS A 45 -10.49 -9.42 -15.57
C LYS A 45 -11.03 -8.18 -14.89
N TYR A 46 -10.53 -7.02 -15.28
CA TYR A 46 -11.04 -5.75 -14.76
C TYR A 46 -12.37 -5.44 -15.42
N GLU A 47 -13.40 -5.24 -14.62
CA GLU A 47 -14.73 -4.79 -15.04
C GLU A 47 -15.10 -3.58 -14.17
N GLU A 48 -15.51 -2.48 -14.79
CA GLU A 48 -15.79 -1.20 -14.11
C GLU A 48 -16.86 -1.31 -13.00
N ASN A 49 -17.69 -2.36 -13.04
CA ASN A 49 -18.82 -2.59 -12.12
C ASN A 49 -18.62 -3.76 -11.14
N THR A 50 -17.46 -4.42 -11.15
CA THR A 50 -17.26 -5.63 -10.35
C THR A 50 -16.58 -5.23 -9.05
N GLU A 51 -17.36 -5.19 -7.97
CA GLU A 51 -16.88 -5.06 -6.59
C GLU A 51 -15.94 -6.24 -6.28
N VAL A 52 -14.66 -6.07 -6.58
CA VAL A 52 -13.62 -7.01 -6.19
C VAL A 52 -13.68 -7.10 -4.66
N PRO A 53 -13.93 -8.29 -4.05
CA PRO A 53 -14.08 -8.40 -2.62
C PRO A 53 -12.83 -7.86 -1.92
N VAL A 54 -13.00 -6.69 -1.31
CA VAL A 54 -11.99 -5.83 -0.67
C VAL A 54 -11.40 -6.49 0.61
N SER A 55 -11.55 -7.80 0.77
CA SER A 55 -10.92 -8.57 1.85
C SER A 55 -9.45 -8.90 1.56
N ALA A 56 -9.00 -8.84 0.30
CA ALA A 56 -7.58 -9.01 -0.08
C ALA A 56 -6.91 -7.69 -0.49
N LEU A 57 -7.69 -6.66 -0.84
CA LEU A 57 -7.25 -5.27 -0.80
C LEU A 57 -7.50 -4.78 0.62
N ALA A 58 -6.62 -5.10 1.57
CA ALA A 58 -6.55 -4.31 2.80
C ALA A 58 -6.53 -2.85 2.36
N ALA A 59 -7.59 -2.12 2.69
CA ALA A 59 -7.89 -0.79 2.19
C ALA A 59 -6.63 0.07 2.27
N LYS A 60 -5.92 0.20 1.14
CA LYS A 60 -4.87 1.19 0.95
C LYS A 60 -5.59 2.51 0.79
N THR A 61 -6.17 2.99 1.88
CA THR A 61 -6.27 4.42 2.08
C THR A 61 -4.83 4.88 2.11
N THR A 62 -4.31 5.31 0.96
CA THR A 62 -3.04 6.02 0.92
C THR A 62 -3.30 7.30 1.67
N HIS A 63 -3.09 7.28 2.98
CA HIS A 63 -3.22 8.45 3.82
C HIS A 63 -2.37 9.55 3.22
N THR A 64 -2.86 10.77 3.23
CA THR A 64 -2.03 11.92 2.90
C THR A 64 -0.84 12.00 3.86
N LEU A 65 0.23 12.70 3.48
CA LEU A 65 1.43 12.76 4.31
C LEU A 65 1.12 13.26 5.74
N GLN A 66 0.26 14.27 5.87
CA GLN A 66 -0.14 14.79 7.19
C GLN A 66 -0.97 13.78 8.01
N GLU A 67 -1.86 13.01 7.37
CA GLU A 67 -2.63 11.98 8.08
C GLU A 67 -1.73 10.85 8.57
N ALA A 68 -0.79 10.42 7.72
CA ALA A 68 0.21 9.42 8.09
C ALA A 68 1.10 9.92 9.26
N MET A 69 1.50 11.18 9.24
CA MET A 69 2.22 11.81 10.36
C MET A 69 1.39 11.81 11.64
N LYS A 70 0.10 12.14 11.57
CA LYS A 70 -0.79 12.16 12.71
C LYS A 70 -0.93 10.79 13.37
N ILE A 71 -1.13 9.75 12.56
CA ILE A 71 -1.22 8.36 13.04
C ILE A 71 0.05 7.99 13.81
N VAL A 72 1.22 8.14 13.18
CA VAL A 72 2.49 7.73 13.77
C VAL A 72 2.83 8.53 15.03
N LEU A 73 2.60 9.84 15.02
CA LEU A 73 2.85 10.66 16.20
C LEU A 73 1.86 10.36 17.33
N SER A 74 0.59 10.03 17.03
CA SER A 74 -0.39 9.69 18.07
C SER A 74 -0.04 8.43 18.85
N GLU A 75 0.72 7.52 18.24
CA GLU A 75 1.20 6.28 18.85
C GLU A 75 2.58 6.41 19.50
N ALA A 76 3.30 7.51 19.23
CA ALA A 76 4.63 7.74 19.76
C ALA A 76 4.58 8.17 21.24
N THR A 77 5.57 7.71 22.02
CA THR A 77 5.77 8.18 23.39
C THR A 77 5.97 9.70 23.39
N ASN A 78 5.14 10.44 24.13
CA ASN A 78 5.10 11.92 24.16
C ASN A 78 4.70 12.60 22.86
N GLN A 79 4.07 11.86 21.93
CA GLN A 79 3.56 12.40 20.67
C GLN A 79 4.60 13.15 19.83
N THR A 80 5.88 12.81 20.01
CA THR A 80 7.01 13.56 19.47
C THR A 80 8.00 12.59 18.85
N LEU A 81 8.42 12.85 17.61
CA LEU A 81 9.41 12.05 16.91
C LEU A 81 10.38 12.93 16.12
N HIS A 82 11.58 12.42 15.87
CA HIS A 82 12.51 13.06 14.96
C HIS A 82 11.99 12.95 13.51
N ALA A 83 12.12 14.01 12.71
CA ALA A 83 11.53 14.06 11.37
C ALA A 83 12.00 12.95 10.42
N SER A 84 13.24 12.47 10.56
CA SER A 84 13.73 11.32 9.77
C SER A 84 13.11 10.01 10.23
N GLU A 85 13.04 9.79 11.55
CA GLU A 85 12.46 8.60 12.15
C GLU A 85 10.96 8.50 11.83
N LEU A 86 10.25 9.62 11.91
CA LEU A 86 8.86 9.72 11.48
C LEU A 86 8.69 9.31 10.01
N ALA A 87 9.62 9.72 9.14
CA ALA A 87 9.58 9.35 7.73
C ALA A 87 9.82 7.86 7.50
N ASP A 88 10.75 7.28 8.24
CA ASP A 88 11.08 5.86 8.16
C ASP A 88 9.88 5.02 8.62
N ILE A 89 9.28 5.34 9.78
CA ILE A 89 8.10 4.63 10.30
C ILE A 89 6.91 4.72 9.33
N ILE A 90 6.64 5.91 8.77
CA ILE A 90 5.55 6.09 7.79
C ILE A 90 5.76 5.21 6.55
N TYR A 91 7.00 5.15 6.06
CA TYR A 91 7.35 4.39 4.87
C TYR A 91 7.29 2.88 5.12
N ASP A 92 7.85 2.41 6.24
CA ASP A 92 7.91 1.00 6.62
C ASP A 92 6.51 0.42 6.84
N ARG A 93 5.63 1.22 7.46
CA ARG A 93 4.21 0.85 7.66
C ARG A 93 3.34 1.09 6.42
N ARG A 94 3.92 1.58 5.33
CA ARG A 94 3.22 1.88 4.06
C ARG A 94 2.02 2.82 4.23
N LEU A 95 2.05 3.68 5.24
CA LEU A 95 0.98 4.64 5.53
C LEU A 95 0.95 5.76 4.48
N TYR A 96 2.12 6.16 3.98
CA TYR A 96 2.28 7.06 2.85
C TYR A 96 3.53 6.71 2.07
N VAL A 97 3.44 6.74 0.74
CA VAL A 97 4.56 6.56 -0.18
C VAL A 97 4.42 7.62 -1.26
N GLN A 98 5.54 8.20 -1.71
CA GLN A 98 5.53 9.14 -2.82
C GLN A 98 5.11 8.46 -4.13
N LYS A 99 4.73 9.25 -5.14
CA LYS A 99 4.34 8.73 -6.47
C LYS A 99 5.45 7.92 -7.15
N ASN A 100 6.71 8.24 -6.86
CA ASN A 100 7.88 7.51 -7.37
C ASN A 100 8.22 6.25 -6.55
N GLY A 101 7.45 5.93 -5.50
CA GLY A 101 7.70 4.79 -4.63
C GLY A 101 8.67 5.06 -3.46
N GLU A 102 9.22 6.27 -3.35
CA GLU A 102 10.20 6.59 -2.31
C GLU A 102 9.57 7.08 -0.99
N LYS A 103 10.37 7.05 0.08
CA LYS A 103 10.03 7.67 1.37
C LYS A 103 10.04 9.19 1.26
N ALA A 104 9.18 9.85 2.04
CA ALA A 104 9.22 11.30 2.13
C ALA A 104 10.47 11.79 2.88
N LYS A 105 11.00 12.93 2.45
CA LYS A 105 12.21 13.52 3.04
C LYS A 105 11.86 14.23 4.37
N ALA A 106 12.81 14.29 5.30
CA ALA A 106 12.63 15.00 6.58
C ALA A 106 12.20 16.47 6.38
N ASN A 107 12.72 17.14 5.35
CA ASN A 107 12.31 18.51 4.99
C ASN A 107 10.83 18.61 4.60
N GLN A 108 10.27 17.56 3.97
CA GLN A 108 8.85 17.52 3.63
C GLN A 108 7.99 17.35 4.87
N MET A 109 8.43 16.54 5.85
CA MET A 109 7.75 16.44 7.16
C MET A 109 7.70 17.80 7.86
N ARG A 110 8.83 18.51 7.90
CA ARG A 110 8.90 19.84 8.51
C ARG A 110 8.06 20.87 7.76
N ALA A 111 8.02 20.80 6.43
CA ALA A 111 7.15 21.67 5.63
C ALA A 111 5.67 21.51 6.01
N ARG A 112 5.23 20.29 6.39
CA ARG A 112 3.86 20.05 6.88
C ARG A 112 3.56 20.78 8.19
N CYS A 113 4.54 20.99 9.05
CA CYS A 113 4.33 21.76 10.28
C CYS A 113 4.00 23.23 10.00
N GLY A 114 4.53 23.80 8.91
CA GLY A 114 4.18 25.16 8.48
C GLY A 114 2.82 25.25 7.76
N HIS A 115 2.43 24.18 7.06
CA HIS A 115 1.14 24.14 6.35
C HIS A 115 -0.04 23.75 7.24
N TYR A 116 0.22 23.04 8.35
CA TYR A 116 -0.78 22.56 9.31
C TYR A 116 -0.36 22.90 10.75
N PRO A 117 -0.23 24.19 11.10
CA PRO A 117 0.22 24.64 12.42
C PRO A 117 -0.75 24.28 13.56
N GLU A 118 -2.01 23.98 13.23
CA GLU A 118 -3.03 23.49 14.16
C GLU A 118 -2.85 22.00 14.52
N MET A 119 -2.20 21.21 13.66
CA MET A 119 -1.99 19.77 13.90
C MET A 119 -0.59 19.47 14.43
N PHE A 120 0.43 20.19 13.96
CA PHE A 120 1.83 19.88 14.26
C PHE A 120 2.58 21.08 14.81
N GLU A 121 3.59 20.78 15.62
CA GLU A 121 4.54 21.75 16.14
C GLU A 121 5.96 21.31 15.79
N ALA A 122 6.72 22.21 15.18
CA ALA A 122 8.12 21.98 14.86
C ALA A 122 9.01 22.38 16.04
N LEU A 123 9.63 21.39 16.67
CA LEU A 123 10.56 21.58 17.79
C LEU A 123 12.02 21.76 17.29
N PRO A 124 12.92 22.26 18.17
CA PRO A 124 14.35 22.31 17.89
C PRO A 124 14.92 20.93 17.58
N ARG A 125 16.09 20.87 16.93
CA ARG A 125 16.78 19.61 16.55
C ARG A 125 15.93 18.67 15.69
N ASN A 126 15.10 19.21 14.79
CA ASN A 126 14.30 18.44 13.83
C ASN A 126 13.24 17.51 14.43
N TYR A 127 12.81 17.74 15.67
CA TYR A 127 11.67 17.04 16.24
C TYR A 127 10.34 17.64 15.76
N ILE A 128 9.33 16.80 15.65
CA ILE A 128 7.95 17.16 15.31
C ILE A 128 7.06 16.58 16.40
N ARG A 129 6.18 17.43 16.96
CA ARG A 129 5.20 17.05 17.97
C ARG A 129 3.79 17.19 17.40
N LEU A 130 2.92 16.24 17.72
CA LEU A 130 1.48 16.36 17.48
C LEU A 130 0.84 17.22 18.57
N LYS A 131 -0.04 18.13 18.18
CA LYS A 131 -0.82 18.95 19.11
C LYS A 131 -2.12 18.26 19.55
#